data_AF-A0A3M1L9T2-F1
#
_entry.id   AF-A0A3M1L9T2-F1
#
_cell.length_a   1.000
_cell.length_b   1.000
_cell.length_c   1.000
_cell.angle_alpha   90.00
_cell.angle_beta   90.00
_cell.angle_gamma   90.00
#
_symmetry.space_group_name_H-M   'P 1'
#
loop_
_entity.id
_entity.type
_entity.pdbx_description
1 polymer ?
#
loop_
_entity_poly.entity_id
_entity_poly.type
_entity_poly.pdbx_seq_one_letter_code
_entity_poly.pdbx_strand_id
1 'polypeptide(L)'
;MKPAQINQILQEIFPDASVQKPTETTWQIDTPQFRLLVLSEGEWLRLLIPIASSRDAQPYITQLLEANFDDTKLVRYALHQNVLWGVFHHRTKTLTPEDFRLAVNSLLSLHQQGLSSLFSQLIDKKLKQIVAAAKAQGQSLEATLQTIERFYQEGLLGGIDQESDEREQFIAAWQSRLKQMWQEDDTN
;
A
#
# COMPACT_ATOMS: atom_id res chain seq x y z
N MET A 1 -17.50 21.19 8.49
CA MET A 1 -17.70 20.05 9.39
C MET A 1 -17.36 20.41 10.82
N LYS A 2 -18.27 20.16 11.76
CA LYS A 2 -18.09 20.42 13.20
C LYS A 2 -17.59 19.16 13.94
N PRO A 3 -16.84 19.29 15.05
CA PRO A 3 -16.38 18.16 15.87
C PRO A 3 -17.48 17.16 16.28
N ALA A 4 -18.67 17.65 16.65
CA ALA A 4 -19.79 16.78 17.01
C ALA A 4 -20.25 15.88 15.86
N GLN A 5 -20.24 16.40 14.62
CA GLN A 5 -20.60 15.62 13.43
C GLN A 5 -19.53 14.56 13.12
N ILE A 6 -18.25 14.90 13.30
CA ILE A 6 -17.14 13.94 13.16
C ILE A 6 -17.33 12.79 14.14
N ASN A 7 -17.58 13.10 15.42
CA ASN A 7 -17.79 12.09 16.44
C ASN A 7 -18.95 11.15 16.11
N GLN A 8 -20.09 11.71 15.71
CA GLN A 8 -21.26 10.91 15.33
C GLN A 8 -20.94 9.98 14.16
N ILE A 9 -20.32 10.49 13.09
CA ILE A 9 -20.00 9.68 11.91
C ILE A 9 -19.00 8.58 12.26
N LEU A 10 -17.99 8.87 13.10
CA LEU A 10 -17.03 7.85 13.54
C LEU A 10 -17.72 6.74 14.34
N GLN A 11 -18.67 7.06 15.22
CA GLN A 11 -19.46 6.07 15.96
C GLN A 11 -20.36 5.24 15.04
N GLU A 12 -20.89 5.83 13.97
CA GLU A 12 -21.68 5.11 12.97
C GLU A 12 -20.83 4.16 12.10
N ILE A 13 -19.61 4.58 11.72
CA ILE A 13 -18.69 3.74 10.93
C ILE A 13 -18.11 2.62 11.78
N PHE A 14 -17.84 2.89 13.05
CA PHE A 14 -17.17 1.97 13.97
C PHE A 14 -18.04 1.71 15.22
N PRO A 15 -19.21 1.05 15.09
CA PRO A 15 -20.12 0.83 16.21
C PRO A 15 -19.52 -0.03 17.31
N ASP A 16 -18.64 -0.98 16.93
CA ASP A 16 -18.03 -1.96 17.84
C ASP A 16 -16.60 -1.58 18.27
N ALA A 17 -16.05 -0.48 17.75
CA ALA A 17 -14.69 -0.06 18.08
C ALA A 17 -14.69 0.95 19.23
N SER A 18 -13.61 0.95 20.01
CA SER A 18 -13.38 1.99 21.01
C SER A 18 -13.00 3.31 20.32
N VAL A 19 -13.99 4.14 20.02
CA VAL A 19 -13.76 5.54 19.59
C VAL A 19 -13.37 6.36 20.81
N GLN A 20 -12.07 6.50 21.02
CA GLN A 20 -11.51 7.37 22.05
C GLN A 20 -11.46 8.80 21.57
N LYS A 21 -11.67 9.74 22.50
CA LYS A 21 -11.56 11.17 22.25
C LYS A 21 -10.54 11.77 23.23
N PRO A 22 -9.22 11.63 22.98
CA PRO A 22 -8.19 12.10 23.90
C PRO A 22 -8.25 13.61 24.16
N THR A 23 -8.72 14.39 23.17
CA THR A 23 -8.94 15.83 23.29
C THR A 23 -10.21 16.24 22.54
N GLU A 24 -10.67 17.47 22.72
CA GLU A 24 -11.83 18.01 21.99
C GLU A 24 -11.68 17.99 20.46
N THR A 25 -10.45 17.91 19.96
CA THR A 25 -10.12 17.98 18.54
C THR A 25 -9.37 16.74 18.03
N THR A 26 -9.26 15.70 18.85
CA THR A 26 -8.57 14.45 18.51
C THR A 26 -9.49 13.27 18.76
N TRP A 27 -9.60 12.41 17.76
CA TRP A 27 -10.23 11.10 17.88
C TRP A 27 -9.22 10.02 17.54
N GLN A 28 -9.30 8.93 18.27
CA GLN A 28 -8.50 7.73 18.05
C GLN A 28 -9.44 6.53 18.03
N ILE A 29 -9.40 5.79 16.93
CA ILE A 29 -10.17 4.55 16.77
C ILE A 29 -9.15 3.43 16.83
N ASP A 30 -9.23 2.65 17.90
CA ASP A 30 -8.40 1.47 18.11
C ASP A 30 -9.21 0.21 17.82
N THR A 31 -8.69 -0.61 16.92
CA THR A 31 -9.14 -1.98 16.67
C THR A 31 -7.95 -2.93 16.81
N PRO A 32 -8.16 -4.25 16.92
CA PRO A 32 -7.07 -5.21 16.87
C PRO A 32 -6.23 -5.14 15.58
N GLN A 33 -6.80 -4.64 14.48
CA GLN A 33 -6.17 -4.62 13.16
C GLN A 33 -5.49 -3.29 12.85
N PHE A 34 -6.05 -2.17 13.29
CA PHE A 34 -5.55 -0.85 12.95
C PHE A 34 -5.85 0.21 14.01
N ARG A 35 -5.07 1.30 13.95
CA ARG A 35 -5.31 2.56 14.65
C ARG A 35 -5.55 3.69 13.65
N LEU A 36 -6.73 4.29 13.68
CA LEU A 36 -7.04 5.49 12.90
C LEU A 36 -7.00 6.71 13.82
N LEU A 37 -6.22 7.72 13.45
CA LEU A 37 -6.16 9.01 14.12
C LEU A 37 -6.89 10.07 13.30
N VAL A 38 -7.69 10.89 13.97
CA VAL A 38 -8.39 12.03 13.37
C VAL A 38 -8.03 13.28 14.18
N LEU A 39 -7.41 14.25 13.52
CA LEU A 39 -6.87 15.46 14.13
C LEU A 39 -7.54 16.68 13.49
N SER A 40 -8.20 17.51 14.28
CA SER A 40 -8.76 18.78 13.84
C SER A 40 -7.91 19.94 14.38
N GLU A 41 -7.13 20.57 13.51
CA GLU A 41 -6.20 21.64 13.85
C GLU A 41 -6.65 22.95 13.21
N GLY A 42 -7.34 23.79 13.98
CA GLY A 42 -7.92 25.05 13.48
C GLY A 42 -8.91 24.80 12.34
N GLU A 43 -8.60 25.28 11.14
CA GLU A 43 -9.44 25.11 9.95
C GLU A 43 -9.18 23.80 9.17
N TRP A 44 -8.27 22.95 9.65
CA TRP A 44 -7.84 21.75 8.94
C TRP A 44 -8.22 20.48 9.70
N LEU A 45 -8.56 19.45 8.93
CA LEU A 45 -8.77 18.09 9.42
C LEU A 45 -7.75 17.17 8.75
N ARG A 46 -7.06 16.37 9.55
CA ARG A 46 -6.14 15.34 9.11
C ARG A 46 -6.57 13.97 9.64
N LEU A 47 -6.62 12.98 8.77
CA LEU A 47 -6.80 11.58 9.15
C LEU A 47 -5.51 10.84 8.84
N LEU A 48 -5.10 9.96 9.74
CA LEU A 48 -3.84 9.20 9.65
C LEU A 48 -4.09 7.75 10.02
N ILE A 49 -3.62 6.83 9.17
CA ILE A 49 -3.57 5.40 9.47
C ILE A 49 -2.16 4.88 9.15
N PRO A 50 -1.50 4.15 10.08
CA PRO A 50 -0.19 3.56 9.79
C PRO A 50 -0.37 2.40 8.80
N ILE A 51 0.56 2.25 7.87
CA ILE A 51 0.52 1.20 6.84
C ILE A 51 1.67 0.21 7.02
N ALA A 52 2.89 0.72 7.09
CA ALA A 52 4.10 -0.08 7.24
C ALA A 52 5.22 0.72 7.90
N SER A 53 6.32 0.07 8.28
CA SER A 53 7.52 0.79 8.68
C SER A 53 8.14 1.50 7.46
N SER A 54 8.87 2.60 7.68
CA SER A 54 9.60 3.26 6.59
C SER A 54 10.65 2.35 5.96
N ARG A 55 11.21 1.42 6.74
CA ARG A 55 12.17 0.42 6.26
C ARG A 55 11.52 -0.50 5.22
N ASP A 56 10.34 -1.01 5.50
CA ASP A 56 9.63 -1.90 4.60
C ASP A 56 9.09 -1.14 3.37
N ALA A 57 8.73 0.13 3.54
CA ALA A 57 8.28 1.00 2.45
C ALA A 57 9.42 1.49 1.53
N GLN A 58 10.67 1.48 1.99
CA GLN A 58 11.83 2.05 1.31
C GLN A 58 12.06 1.55 -0.13
N PRO A 59 11.85 0.26 -0.45
CA PRO A 59 11.99 -0.22 -1.84
C PRO A 59 10.92 0.33 -2.79
N TYR A 60 9.79 0.81 -2.26
CA TYR A 60 8.59 1.15 -3.03
C TYR A 60 8.36 2.67 -3.14
N ILE A 61 9.30 3.53 -2.73
CA ILE A 61 9.08 4.98 -2.66
C ILE A 61 8.62 5.57 -4.00
N THR A 62 9.25 5.18 -5.11
CA THR A 62 8.83 5.65 -6.43
C THR A 62 7.39 5.23 -6.73
N GLN A 63 7.03 3.99 -6.46
CA GLN A 63 5.68 3.47 -6.72
C GLN A 63 4.65 4.11 -5.79
N LEU A 64 5.01 4.39 -4.54
CA LEU A 64 4.16 5.13 -3.61
C LEU A 64 3.87 6.54 -4.13
N LEU A 65 4.85 7.21 -4.74
CA LEU A 65 4.68 8.53 -5.35
C LEU A 65 3.88 8.47 -6.66
N GLU A 66 4.08 7.45 -7.49
CA GLU A 66 3.27 7.19 -8.68
C GLU A 66 1.80 6.90 -8.30
N ALA A 67 1.57 6.03 -7.32
CA ALA A 67 0.23 5.73 -6.81
C ALA A 67 -0.46 6.98 -6.21
N ASN A 68 0.29 7.85 -5.55
CA ASN A 68 -0.21 9.14 -5.06
C ASN A 68 -0.73 10.06 -6.18
N PHE A 69 -0.21 9.87 -7.39
CA PHE A 69 -0.59 10.65 -8.56
C PHE A 69 -1.82 10.07 -9.25
N ASP A 70 -1.82 8.75 -9.50
CA ASP A 70 -2.84 8.10 -10.34
C ASP A 70 -3.98 7.43 -9.55
N ASP A 71 -3.68 6.80 -8.41
CA ASP A 71 -4.54 5.77 -7.82
C ASP A 71 -5.24 6.20 -6.52
N THR A 72 -4.53 6.89 -5.63
CA THR A 72 -5.00 7.11 -4.24
C THR A 72 -6.08 8.20 -4.12
N LYS A 73 -6.29 8.99 -5.18
CA LYS A 73 -7.35 10.02 -5.31
C LYS A 73 -7.40 10.99 -4.12
N LEU A 74 -8.29 10.72 -3.15
CA LEU A 74 -8.56 11.58 -1.99
C LEU A 74 -7.46 11.46 -0.93
N VAL A 75 -6.86 10.29 -0.80
CA VAL A 75 -5.86 9.97 0.22
C VAL A 75 -4.47 9.94 -0.40
N ARG A 76 -3.42 9.99 0.41
CA ARG A 76 -2.03 9.91 -0.05
C ARG A 76 -1.17 9.13 0.93
N TYR A 77 -0.17 8.43 0.41
CA TYR A 77 0.96 7.93 1.17
C TYR A 77 1.87 9.08 1.61
N ALA A 78 2.33 9.05 2.86
CA ALA A 78 3.32 9.97 3.39
C ALA A 78 4.27 9.25 4.35
N LEU A 79 5.55 9.62 4.33
CA LEU A 79 6.53 9.14 5.32
C LEU A 79 6.73 10.17 6.42
N HIS A 80 6.56 9.74 7.66
CA HIS A 80 6.84 10.57 8.83
C HIS A 80 7.15 9.69 10.03
N GLN A 81 8.16 10.06 10.82
CA GLN A 81 8.55 9.34 12.06
C GLN A 81 8.76 7.83 11.86
N ASN A 82 9.48 7.45 10.80
CA ASN A 82 9.78 6.05 10.45
C ASN A 82 8.55 5.16 10.17
N VAL A 83 7.41 5.77 9.85
CA VAL A 83 6.18 5.08 9.49
C VAL A 83 5.69 5.60 8.14
N LEU A 84 5.26 4.67 7.29
CA LEU A 84 4.45 4.98 6.12
C LEU A 84 3.00 5.15 6.58
N TRP A 85 2.44 6.32 6.33
CA TRP A 85 1.07 6.69 6.67
C TRP A 85 0.20 6.78 5.43
N GLY A 86 -1.04 6.35 5.56
CA GLY A 86 -2.14 6.83 4.75
C GLY A 86 -2.68 8.12 5.35
N VAL A 87 -2.76 9.17 4.53
CA VAL A 87 -3.10 10.52 4.98
C VAL A 87 -4.25 11.09 4.15
N PHE A 88 -5.25 11.64 4.83
CA PHE A 88 -6.21 12.57 4.24
C PHE A 88 -6.06 13.93 4.93
N HIS A 89 -6.05 15.01 4.15
CA HIS A 89 -5.93 16.36 4.70
C HIS A 89 -6.88 17.31 3.95
N HIS A 90 -7.79 17.96 4.68
CA HIS A 90 -8.84 18.78 4.09
C HIS A 90 -9.27 19.92 5.00
N ARG A 91 -9.75 21.03 4.42
CA ARG A 91 -10.32 22.12 5.23
C ARG A 91 -11.65 21.69 5.83
N THR A 92 -11.84 21.92 7.12
CA THR A 92 -13.09 21.59 7.81
C THR A 92 -14.26 22.36 7.21
N LYS A 93 -14.06 23.60 6.74
CA LYS A 93 -15.14 24.46 6.20
C LYS A 93 -15.85 23.86 4.98
N THR A 94 -15.10 23.22 4.09
CA THR A 94 -15.63 22.65 2.83
C THR A 94 -15.85 21.14 2.89
N LEU A 95 -15.44 20.49 3.98
CA LEU A 95 -15.61 19.05 4.14
C LEU A 95 -17.07 18.69 4.43
N THR A 96 -17.67 17.88 3.54
CA THR A 96 -19.01 17.34 3.74
C THR A 96 -18.95 16.03 4.55
N PRO A 97 -20.07 15.61 5.18
CA PRO A 97 -20.16 14.30 5.82
C PRO A 97 -19.85 13.13 4.88
N GLU A 98 -20.25 13.21 3.61
CA GLU A 98 -20.02 12.18 2.61
C GLU A 98 -18.53 12.08 2.26
N ASP A 99 -17.88 13.21 2.00
CA ASP A 99 -16.43 13.25 1.74
C ASP A 99 -15.64 12.65 2.91
N PHE A 100 -16.06 12.93 4.15
CA PHE A 100 -15.41 12.38 5.33
C PHE A 100 -15.56 10.85 5.41
N ARG A 101 -16.76 10.30 5.14
CA ARG A 101 -16.96 8.84 5.08
C ARG A 101 -16.13 8.20 3.98
N LEU A 102 -16.11 8.80 2.79
CA LEU A 102 -15.28 8.34 1.67
C LEU A 102 -13.81 8.33 2.04
N ALA A 103 -13.30 9.40 2.66
CA ALA A 103 -11.92 9.49 3.12
C ALA A 103 -11.57 8.39 4.14
N VAL A 104 -12.43 8.14 5.13
CA VAL A 104 -12.23 7.05 6.10
C VAL A 104 -12.17 5.70 5.39
N ASN A 105 -13.14 5.39 4.52
CA ASN A 105 -13.17 4.12 3.80
C ASN A 105 -11.96 3.94 2.87
N SER A 106 -11.54 5.00 2.18
CA SER A 106 -10.33 4.98 1.34
C SER A 106 -9.07 4.71 2.16
N LEU A 107 -8.93 5.31 3.35
CA LEU A 107 -7.80 5.04 4.24
C LEU A 107 -7.79 3.61 4.76
N LEU A 108 -8.95 3.05 5.13
CA LEU A 108 -9.05 1.66 5.55
C LEU A 108 -8.68 0.70 4.41
N SER A 109 -9.16 0.96 3.19
CA SER A 109 -8.79 0.19 2.01
C SER A 109 -7.29 0.26 1.72
N LEU A 110 -6.68 1.45 1.86
CA LEU A 110 -5.24 1.65 1.68
C LEU A 110 -4.43 0.85 2.72
N HIS A 111 -4.87 0.87 3.98
CA HIS A 111 -4.27 0.09 5.05
C HIS A 111 -4.40 -1.42 4.80
N GLN A 112 -5.57 -1.91 4.40
CA GLN A 112 -5.81 -3.32 4.08
C GLN A 112 -4.95 -3.81 2.90
N GLN A 113 -4.73 -2.96 1.89
CA GLN A 113 -3.83 -3.28 0.77
C GLN A 113 -2.36 -3.34 1.20
N GLY A 114 -1.96 -2.55 2.20
CA GLY A 114 -0.59 -2.51 2.68
C GLY A 114 0.39 -2.15 1.55
N LEU A 115 1.50 -2.90 1.45
CA LEU A 115 2.47 -2.77 0.37
C LEU A 115 2.26 -3.79 -0.77
N SER A 116 1.25 -4.67 -0.68
CA SER A 116 1.09 -5.84 -1.55
C SER A 116 0.86 -5.49 -3.03
N SER A 117 0.09 -4.43 -3.31
CA SER A 117 -0.18 -3.97 -4.68
C SER A 117 1.07 -3.39 -5.32
N LEU A 118 1.82 -2.56 -4.59
CA LEU A 118 3.07 -1.93 -5.04
C LEU A 118 4.18 -2.96 -5.22
N PHE A 119 4.20 -3.96 -4.34
CA PHE A 119 5.06 -5.12 -4.48
C PHE A 119 4.82 -5.81 -5.82
N SER A 120 3.58 -6.15 -6.13
CA SER A 120 3.20 -6.82 -7.37
C SER A 120 3.59 -6.00 -8.61
N GLN A 121 3.40 -4.68 -8.57
CA GLN A 121 3.80 -3.77 -9.65
C GLN A 121 5.33 -3.73 -9.85
N LEU A 122 6.11 -3.67 -8.78
CA LEU A 122 7.58 -3.72 -8.86
C LEU A 122 8.06 -5.03 -9.46
N ILE A 123 7.45 -6.14 -9.06
CA ILE A 123 7.77 -7.46 -9.59
C ILE A 123 7.50 -7.52 -11.08
N ASP A 124 6.31 -7.09 -11.52
CA ASP A 124 5.96 -7.08 -12.94
C ASP A 124 6.94 -6.22 -13.76
N LYS A 125 7.36 -5.05 -13.23
CA LYS A 125 8.34 -4.19 -13.91
C LYS A 125 9.73 -4.83 -13.99
N LYS A 126 10.20 -5.45 -12.91
CA LYS A 126 11.50 -6.17 -12.89
C LYS A 126 11.46 -7.40 -13.80
N LEU A 127 10.39 -8.19 -13.76
CA LEU A 127 10.21 -9.36 -14.62
C LEU A 127 10.26 -8.98 -16.09
N LYS A 128 9.56 -7.91 -16.51
CA LYS A 128 9.63 -7.40 -17.88
C LYS A 128 11.05 -7.03 -18.31
N GLN A 129 11.80 -6.37 -17.43
CA GLN A 129 13.20 -6.02 -17.70
C GLN A 129 14.10 -7.24 -17.83
N ILE A 130 13.91 -8.25 -16.97
CA ILE A 130 14.66 -9.51 -17.02
C ILE A 130 14.35 -10.27 -18.32
N VAL A 131 13.07 -10.40 -18.69
CA VAL A 131 12.65 -11.07 -19.93
C VAL A 131 13.23 -10.36 -21.16
N ALA A 132 13.12 -9.03 -21.22
CA ALA A 132 13.68 -8.25 -22.33
C ALA A 132 15.20 -8.42 -22.45
N ALA A 133 15.93 -8.37 -21.33
CA ALA A 133 17.38 -8.55 -21.31
C ALA A 133 17.79 -9.99 -21.67
N ALA A 134 17.06 -10.99 -21.19
CA ALA A 134 17.30 -12.41 -21.48
C ALA A 134 17.09 -12.72 -22.97
N LYS A 135 15.99 -12.24 -23.56
CA LYS A 135 15.73 -12.38 -25.01
C LYS A 135 16.80 -11.68 -25.85
N ALA A 136 17.23 -10.47 -25.46
CA ALA A 136 18.31 -9.76 -26.15
C ALA A 136 19.67 -10.49 -26.09
N GLN A 137 19.89 -11.28 -25.03
CA GLN A 137 21.09 -12.12 -24.86
C GLN A 137 20.94 -13.52 -25.48
N GLY A 138 19.80 -13.84 -26.10
CA GLY A 138 19.51 -15.17 -26.66
C GLY A 138 19.37 -16.26 -25.60
N GLN A 139 19.05 -15.91 -24.35
CA GLN A 139 18.83 -16.88 -23.29
C GLN A 139 17.48 -17.59 -23.45
N SER A 140 17.42 -18.86 -23.04
CA SER A 140 16.16 -19.60 -23.01
C SER A 140 15.31 -19.21 -21.79
N LEU A 141 14.02 -19.56 -21.87
CA LEU A 141 13.07 -19.43 -20.77
C LEU A 141 13.57 -20.15 -19.50
N GLU A 142 14.10 -21.37 -19.63
CA GLU A 142 14.62 -22.16 -18.52
C GLU A 142 15.81 -21.49 -17.82
N ALA A 143 16.75 -20.94 -18.59
CA ALA A 143 17.91 -20.24 -18.04
C ALA A 143 17.50 -18.96 -17.29
N THR A 144 16.45 -18.29 -17.77
CA THR A 144 15.90 -17.08 -17.15
C THR A 144 15.17 -17.40 -15.84
N LEU A 145 14.39 -18.48 -15.81
CA LEU A 145 13.72 -18.97 -14.60
C LEU A 145 14.74 -19.31 -13.50
N GLN A 146 15.83 -20.02 -13.84
CA GLN A 146 16.90 -20.32 -12.89
C GLN A 146 17.59 -19.07 -12.34
N THR A 147 17.78 -18.04 -13.19
CA THR A 147 18.39 -16.78 -12.77
C THR A 147 17.51 -16.03 -11.75
N ILE A 148 16.19 -16.07 -11.92
CA ILE A 148 15.24 -15.45 -11.01
C ILE A 148 15.18 -16.18 -9.68
N GLU A 149 15.15 -17.51 -9.70
CA GLU A 149 15.25 -18.32 -8.48
C GLU A 149 16.50 -17.96 -7.67
N ARG A 150 17.63 -17.79 -8.35
CA ARG A 150 18.87 -17.33 -7.72
C ARG A 150 18.75 -15.91 -7.15
N PHE A 151 18.22 -14.95 -7.89
CA PHE A 151 18.03 -13.57 -7.38
C PHE A 151 17.09 -13.50 -6.18
N TYR A 152 16.11 -14.39 -6.14
CA TYR A 152 15.21 -14.51 -5.01
C TYR A 152 15.91 -15.15 -3.81
N GLN A 153 16.72 -16.19 -4.01
CA GLN A 153 17.59 -16.78 -2.96
C GLN A 153 18.60 -15.77 -2.40
N GLU A 154 19.11 -14.86 -3.24
CA GLU A 154 20.04 -13.79 -2.86
C GLU A 154 19.32 -12.58 -2.21
N GLY A 155 17.97 -12.60 -2.10
CA GLY A 155 17.20 -11.53 -1.49
C GLY A 155 17.05 -10.26 -2.34
N LEU A 156 17.54 -10.27 -3.59
CA LEU A 156 17.52 -9.13 -4.51
C LEU A 156 16.10 -8.74 -4.99
N LEU A 157 15.15 -9.63 -4.75
CA LEU A 157 13.74 -9.48 -5.15
C LEU A 157 12.80 -9.22 -3.96
N GLY A 158 13.34 -8.99 -2.76
CA GLY A 158 12.56 -8.53 -1.60
C GLY A 158 11.99 -9.62 -0.69
N GLY A 159 12.48 -10.87 -0.78
CA GLY A 159 11.98 -12.02 -0.01
C GLY A 159 12.73 -12.34 1.29
N ILE A 160 13.48 -11.39 1.87
CA ILE A 160 14.41 -11.72 2.97
C ILE A 160 13.67 -12.11 4.28
N ASP A 161 12.38 -11.80 4.43
CA ASP A 161 11.62 -12.02 5.68
C ASP A 161 10.33 -12.88 5.54
N GLN A 162 10.18 -13.71 4.50
CA GLN A 162 8.99 -14.58 4.34
C GLN A 162 9.19 -16.00 4.90
N GLU A 163 8.16 -16.57 5.53
CA GLU A 163 8.15 -17.97 5.98
C GLU A 163 8.28 -18.95 4.79
N SER A 164 8.79 -20.17 5.02
CA SER A 164 9.12 -21.15 3.97
C SER A 164 7.96 -21.46 3.03
N ASP A 165 6.73 -21.44 3.54
CA ASP A 165 5.54 -21.83 2.76
C ASP A 165 5.04 -20.67 1.88
N GLU A 166 5.18 -19.43 2.37
CA GLU A 166 4.92 -18.22 1.56
C GLU A 166 5.96 -18.10 0.45
N ARG A 167 7.21 -18.49 0.74
CA ARG A 167 8.32 -18.50 -0.21
C ARG A 167 8.04 -19.34 -1.46
N GLU A 168 7.50 -20.55 -1.29
CA GLU A 168 7.24 -21.46 -2.41
C GLU A 168 6.07 -21.00 -3.27
N GLN A 169 4.98 -20.55 -2.65
CA GLN A 169 3.83 -19.98 -3.36
C GLN A 169 4.25 -18.74 -4.16
N PHE A 170 5.14 -17.96 -3.57
CA PHE A 170 5.68 -16.75 -4.16
C PHE A 170 6.53 -17.03 -5.41
N ILE A 171 7.48 -17.98 -5.32
CA ILE A 171 8.28 -18.41 -6.48
C ILE A 171 7.37 -18.98 -7.58
N ALA A 172 6.37 -19.80 -7.23
CA ALA A 172 5.46 -20.38 -8.19
C ALA A 172 4.65 -19.31 -8.95
N ALA A 173 4.18 -18.27 -8.26
CA ALA A 173 3.48 -17.14 -8.87
C ALA A 173 4.39 -16.40 -9.88
N TRP A 174 5.65 -16.20 -9.54
CA TRP A 174 6.64 -15.57 -10.44
C TRP A 174 6.92 -16.39 -11.68
N GLN A 175 7.17 -17.69 -11.51
CA GLN A 175 7.41 -18.59 -12.63
C GLN A 175 6.22 -18.61 -13.58
N SER A 176 5.00 -18.66 -13.05
CA SER A 176 3.78 -18.60 -13.86
C SER A 176 3.68 -17.27 -14.62
N ARG A 177 3.92 -16.14 -13.94
CA ARG A 177 3.86 -14.81 -14.56
C ARG A 177 4.90 -14.63 -15.65
N LEU A 178 6.12 -15.11 -15.43
CA LEU A 178 7.18 -15.05 -16.43
C LEU A 178 6.85 -15.91 -17.65
N LYS A 179 6.37 -17.14 -17.46
CA LYS A 179 5.93 -18.01 -18.57
C LYS A 179 4.88 -17.33 -19.43
N GLN A 180 3.91 -16.65 -18.79
CA GLN A 180 2.91 -15.87 -19.50
C GLN A 180 3.54 -14.72 -20.30
N MET A 181 4.38 -13.90 -19.68
CA MET A 181 5.05 -12.78 -20.37
C MET A 181 5.92 -13.25 -21.55
N TRP A 182 6.60 -14.38 -21.40
CA TRP A 182 7.46 -14.95 -22.45
C TRP A 182 6.66 -15.32 -23.70
N GLN A 183 5.47 -15.90 -23.50
CA GLN A 183 4.53 -16.27 -24.56
C GLN A 183 3.86 -15.04 -25.20
N GLU A 184 3.43 -14.05 -24.40
CA GLU A 184 2.79 -12.83 -24.90
C GLU A 184 3.71 -12.08 -25.89
N ASP A 185 5.00 -11.98 -25.59
CA ASP A 185 5.99 -11.29 -26.45
C ASP A 185 6.37 -12.10 -27.71
N ASP A 186 6.13 -13.41 -27.77
CA ASP A 186 6.36 -14.23 -28.99
C ASP A 186 5.18 -14.16 -29.97
N THR A 187 4.07 -13.49 -29.59
CA THR A 187 2.86 -13.36 -30.41
C THR A 187 2.74 -12.02 -31.17
N ASN A 188 3.77 -11.18 -31.13
CA ASN A 188 3.88 -9.93 -31.90
C ASN A 188 5.06 -9.98 -32.88
#